data_AF-A0A448YQW1-F1
#
_entry.id   AF-A0A448YQW1-F1
#
_cell.length_a   1.000
_cell.length_b   1.000
_cell.length_c   1.000
_cell.angle_alpha   90.00
_cell.angle_beta   90.00
_cell.angle_gamma   90.00
#
_symmetry.space_group_name_H-M   'P 1'
#
loop_
_entity.id
_entity.type
_entity.pdbx_description
1 polymer ?
#
loop_
_entity_poly.entity_id
_entity_poly.type
_entity_poly.pdbx_seq_one_letter_code
_entity_poly.pdbx_strand_id
1 'polypeptide(L)'
;MDAEKTEQRNDASDNDDVWYSDGSENPATEIDPNETYGSIQDEPNNLSIASLKREHAKQGYLDGLTKARESSLQQGFDDGYPVGSRIGGLVGDLIAQSAVGLAKQCVTESQHKKTMEELNIRNVLQGKYFDSNLNLDNEKEHPVILAQTPTTTN
;
A
#
# COMPACT_ATOMS: atom_id res chain seq x y z
N MET A 1 -34.54 19.65 37.61
CA MET A 1 -34.21 18.25 37.26
C MET A 1 -33.55 18.39 35.92
N ASP A 2 -32.24 18.64 35.93
CA ASP A 2 -31.52 19.02 34.72
C ASP A 2 -30.30 18.11 34.70
N ALA A 3 -30.45 17.03 33.92
CA ALA A 3 -29.43 16.02 33.72
C ALA A 3 -28.44 16.55 32.68
N GLU A 4 -27.28 17.03 33.12
CA GLU A 4 -26.14 17.27 32.26
C GLU A 4 -25.54 15.91 31.86
N LYS A 5 -25.84 15.48 30.63
CA LYS A 5 -25.24 14.33 29.99
C LYS A 5 -23.88 14.74 29.43
N THR A 6 -22.82 14.49 30.19
CA THR A 6 -21.44 14.64 29.72
C THR A 6 -21.15 13.57 28.66
N GLU A 7 -21.08 13.97 27.39
CA GLU A 7 -20.59 13.11 26.31
C GLU A 7 -19.07 13.02 26.38
N GLN A 8 -18.56 11.91 26.92
CA GLN A 8 -17.17 11.52 26.75
C GLN A 8 -16.96 11.13 25.28
N ARG A 9 -16.29 11.99 24.51
CA ARG A 9 -15.76 11.63 23.19
C ARG A 9 -14.48 10.84 23.40
N ASN A 10 -14.53 9.56 23.05
CA ASN A 10 -13.34 8.72 22.92
C ASN A 10 -12.51 9.24 21.75
N ASP A 11 -11.50 10.06 22.04
CA ASP A 11 -10.50 10.48 21.07
C ASP A 11 -9.31 9.51 21.16
N ALA A 12 -9.50 8.30 20.62
CA ALA A 12 -8.42 7.34 20.39
C ALA A 12 -7.78 7.69 19.04
N SER A 13 -6.98 8.76 19.03
CA SER A 13 -6.31 9.30 17.85
C SER A 13 -4.89 8.76 17.73
N ASP A 14 -4.61 8.11 16.60
CA ASP A 14 -3.33 7.99 15.88
C ASP A 14 -2.02 8.03 16.71
N ASN A 15 -1.64 6.89 17.28
CA ASN A 15 -0.27 6.65 17.78
C ASN A 15 0.63 5.99 16.73
N ASP A 16 0.43 6.28 15.44
CA ASP A 16 1.24 5.73 14.34
C ASP A 16 2.50 6.55 14.02
N ASP A 17 2.70 7.67 14.71
CA ASP A 17 3.86 8.54 14.51
C ASP A 17 5.11 7.94 15.17
N VAL A 18 5.90 7.25 14.34
CA VAL A 18 7.22 6.67 14.66
C VAL A 18 8.23 7.78 15.02
N TRP A 19 7.97 9.02 14.63
CA TRP A 19 8.89 10.15 14.69
C TRP A 19 8.57 11.17 15.78
N TYR A 20 7.48 11.00 16.52
CA TYR A 20 7.14 11.87 17.65
C TYR A 20 8.07 11.56 18.84
N SER A 21 9.25 12.16 18.82
CA SER A 21 10.14 12.23 19.96
C SER A 21 10.27 13.68 20.41
N ASP A 22 9.23 14.22 21.03
CA ASP A 22 9.39 15.33 21.96
C ASP A 22 8.30 15.30 23.04
N GLY A 23 8.74 15.40 24.30
CA GLY A 23 7.87 15.46 25.47
C GLY A 23 7.90 14.20 26.34
N SER A 24 8.51 14.31 27.51
CA SER A 24 8.50 13.33 28.59
C SER A 24 7.07 12.91 28.99
N GLU A 25 6.63 11.71 28.65
CA GLU A 25 5.60 10.97 29.39
C GLU A 25 5.67 9.49 28.98
N ASN A 26 6.01 8.63 29.95
CA ASN A 26 6.08 7.18 29.72
C ASN A 26 4.70 6.66 29.33
N PRO A 27 4.53 5.90 28.23
CA PRO A 27 3.38 5.01 28.15
C PRO A 27 3.57 3.97 29.25
N ALA A 28 2.61 3.90 30.17
CA ALA A 28 2.51 2.83 31.16
C ALA A 28 2.19 1.51 30.44
N THR A 29 3.15 0.96 29.70
CA THR A 29 3.19 -0.47 29.40
C THR A 29 3.81 -1.12 30.62
N GLU A 30 3.09 -2.05 31.24
CA GLU A 30 3.59 -2.90 32.33
C GLU A 30 4.87 -3.58 31.87
N ILE A 31 6.02 -2.97 32.18
CA ILE A 31 7.33 -3.59 32.02
C ILE A 31 7.36 -4.69 33.06
N ASP A 32 7.42 -5.95 32.60
CA ASP A 32 7.72 -7.08 33.46
C ASP A 32 9.02 -6.75 34.22
N PRO A 33 8.99 -6.60 35.56
CA PRO A 33 10.17 -6.25 36.33
C PRO A 33 11.28 -7.32 36.24
N ASN A 34 11.00 -8.48 35.63
CA ASN A 34 11.96 -9.54 35.42
C ASN A 34 12.78 -9.41 34.12
N GLU A 35 12.43 -8.52 33.18
CA GLU A 35 13.37 -8.09 32.13
C GLU A 35 14.31 -7.00 32.69
N THR A 36 15.10 -7.41 33.70
CA THR A 36 16.13 -6.58 34.31
C THR A 36 17.23 -6.31 33.29
N TYR A 37 17.08 -5.21 32.55
CA TYR A 37 18.16 -4.62 31.77
C TYR A 37 19.15 -3.95 32.73
N GLY A 38 20.10 -4.74 33.24
CA GLY A 38 21.29 -4.26 33.95
C GLY A 38 21.01 -3.57 35.29
N SER A 39 21.18 -4.32 36.38
CA SER A 39 21.24 -3.81 37.74
C SER A 39 22.19 -2.62 37.84
N ILE A 40 21.65 -1.45 38.18
CA ILE A 40 22.39 -0.20 38.36
C ILE A 40 23.23 -0.34 39.63
N GLN A 41 24.54 -0.49 39.46
CA GLN A 41 25.53 -0.15 40.48
C GLN A 41 26.12 1.21 40.09
N ASP A 42 25.87 2.19 40.95
CA ASP A 42 26.10 3.62 40.76
C ASP A 42 27.59 3.96 40.53
N GLU A 43 27.97 4.10 39.26
CA GLU A 43 29.20 4.77 38.83
C GLU A 43 28.82 5.77 37.72
N PRO A 44 29.28 7.03 37.75
CA PRO A 44 28.84 8.09 36.85
C PRO A 44 29.10 7.78 35.36
N ASN A 45 30.08 6.93 35.07
CA ASN A 45 30.38 6.46 33.72
C ASN A 45 29.35 5.44 33.19
N ASN A 46 28.69 4.69 34.08
CA ASN A 46 27.67 3.69 33.71
C ASN A 46 26.33 4.32 33.34
N LEU A 47 26.01 5.51 33.86
CA LEU A 47 24.80 6.25 33.49
C LEU A 47 24.83 6.68 32.02
N SER A 48 25.99 7.17 31.54
CA SER A 48 26.18 7.51 30.13
C SER A 48 26.06 6.28 29.22
N ILE A 49 26.64 5.14 29.63
CA ILE A 49 26.56 3.88 28.88
C ILE A 49 25.14 3.30 28.89
N ALA A 50 24.41 3.39 30.00
CA ALA A 50 23.04 2.94 30.11
C ALA A 50 22.08 3.78 29.25
N SER A 51 22.25 5.11 29.25
CA SER A 51 21.51 6.01 28.37
C SER A 51 21.81 5.71 26.90
N LEU A 52 23.08 5.51 26.53
CA LEU A 52 23.47 5.16 25.17
C LEU A 52 22.87 3.81 24.72
N LYS A 53 22.84 2.81 25.61
CA LYS A 53 22.18 1.53 25.34
C LYS A 53 20.67 1.69 25.12
N ARG A 54 20.00 2.56 25.90
CA ARG A 54 18.58 2.87 25.73
C ARG A 54 18.31 3.55 24.39
N GLU A 55 19.14 4.51 24.00
CA GLU A 55 19.05 5.19 22.71
C GLU A 55 19.23 4.21 21.55
N HIS A 56 20.24 3.34 21.61
CA HIS A 56 20.47 2.31 20.60
C HIS A 56 19.34 1.28 20.53
N ALA A 57 18.80 0.84 21.67
CA ALA A 57 17.70 -0.11 21.71
C ALA A 57 16.42 0.49 21.10
N LYS A 58 16.11 1.75 21.46
CA LYS A 58 14.98 2.49 20.86
C LYS A 58 15.19 2.67 19.36
N GLN A 59 16.38 3.10 18.94
CA GLN A 59 16.71 3.27 17.53
C GLN A 59 16.59 1.94 16.77
N GLY A 60 17.09 0.83 17.33
CA GLY A 60 16.99 -0.49 16.72
C GLY A 60 15.55 -1.00 16.61
N TYR A 61 14.69 -0.71 17.59
CA TYR A 61 13.27 -1.03 17.52
C TYR A 61 12.54 -0.22 16.43
N LEU A 62 12.79 1.09 16.37
CA LEU A 62 12.20 1.97 15.36
C LEU A 62 12.67 1.61 13.94
N ASP A 63 13.95 1.30 13.78
CA ASP A 63 14.52 0.80 12.52
C ASP A 63 13.88 -0.55 12.13
N GLY A 64 13.75 -1.48 13.07
CA GLY A 64 13.09 -2.77 12.86
C GLY A 64 11.63 -2.62 12.42
N LEU A 65 10.86 -1.74 13.06
CA LEU A 65 9.47 -1.47 12.71
C LEU A 65 9.35 -0.81 11.33
N THR A 66 10.21 0.17 11.04
CA THR A 66 10.24 0.88 9.76
C THR A 66 10.57 -0.08 8.63
N LYS A 67 11.62 -0.89 8.81
CA LYS A 67 12.05 -1.91 7.86
C LYS A 67 10.98 -2.99 7.64
N ALA A 68 10.27 -3.41 8.67
CA ALA A 68 9.18 -4.37 8.53
C ALA A 68 8.02 -3.81 7.71
N ARG A 69 7.63 -2.55 7.97
CA ARG A 69 6.59 -1.85 7.21
C ARG A 69 6.99 -1.67 5.74
N GLU A 70 8.22 -1.21 5.48
CA GLU A 70 8.77 -1.06 4.13
C GLU A 70 8.86 -2.39 3.38
N SER A 71 9.33 -3.45 4.04
CA SER A 71 9.42 -4.78 3.43
C SER A 71 8.05 -5.33 3.04
N SER A 72 7.02 -5.12 3.87
CA SER A 72 5.65 -5.55 3.55
C SER A 72 5.08 -4.76 2.35
N LEU A 73 5.33 -3.45 2.32
CA LEU A 73 4.91 -2.59 1.22
C LEU A 73 5.57 -3.00 -0.11
N GLN A 74 6.88 -3.22 -0.09
CA GLN A 74 7.63 -3.60 -1.29
C GLN A 74 7.19 -4.97 -1.79
N GLN A 75 6.97 -5.94 -0.89
CA GLN A 75 6.46 -7.25 -1.27
C GLN A 75 5.10 -7.14 -1.98
N GLY A 76 4.18 -6.35 -1.45
CA GLY A 76 2.88 -6.12 -2.10
C GLY A 76 3.00 -5.46 -3.48
N PHE A 77 3.99 -4.57 -3.65
CA PHE A 77 4.28 -3.98 -4.95
C PHE A 77 4.87 -5.00 -5.93
N ASP A 78 5.84 -5.80 -5.49
CA ASP A 78 6.50 -6.81 -6.31
C ASP A 78 5.52 -7.89 -6.79
N ASP A 79 4.50 -8.20 -5.98
CA ASP A 79 3.44 -9.14 -6.34
C ASP A 79 2.45 -8.52 -7.35
N GLY A 80 2.03 -7.26 -7.14
CA GLY A 80 0.99 -6.61 -7.95
C GLY A 80 1.48 -5.98 -9.26
N TYR A 81 2.70 -5.44 -9.28
CA TYR A 81 3.26 -4.70 -10.42
C TYR A 81 3.38 -5.53 -11.70
N PRO A 82 3.88 -6.78 -11.68
CA PRO A 82 3.99 -7.62 -12.88
C PRO A 82 2.62 -7.85 -13.53
N VAL A 83 1.57 -8.08 -12.74
CA VAL A 83 0.21 -8.29 -13.26
C VAL A 83 -0.33 -6.99 -13.87
N GLY A 84 -0.24 -5.88 -13.16
CA GLY A 84 -0.71 -4.58 -13.64
C GLY A 84 0.01 -4.11 -14.91
N SER A 85 1.33 -4.32 -14.99
CA SER A 85 2.12 -3.94 -16.16
C SER A 85 1.74 -4.74 -17.42
N ARG A 86 1.44 -6.04 -17.29
CA ARG A 86 0.98 -6.88 -18.42
C ARG A 86 -0.36 -6.40 -18.95
N ILE A 87 -1.33 -6.14 -18.07
CA ILE A 87 -2.64 -5.59 -18.46
C ILE A 87 -2.47 -4.22 -19.12
N GLY A 88 -1.65 -3.35 -18.52
CA GLY A 88 -1.37 -2.01 -19.05
C GLY A 88 -0.75 -2.04 -20.43
N GLY A 89 0.16 -2.99 -20.69
CA GLY A 89 0.73 -3.23 -22.02
C GLY A 89 -0.33 -3.62 -23.05
N LEU A 90 -1.18 -4.59 -22.73
CA LEU A 90 -2.26 -5.04 -23.63
C LEU A 90 -3.25 -3.92 -23.96
N VAL A 91 -3.65 -3.14 -22.95
CA VAL A 91 -4.53 -1.99 -23.13
C VAL A 91 -3.85 -0.91 -23.99
N GLY A 92 -2.58 -0.62 -23.73
CA GLY A 92 -1.78 0.32 -24.50
C GLY A 92 -1.70 -0.06 -25.98
N ASP A 93 -1.46 -1.33 -26.28
CA ASP A 93 -1.40 -1.84 -27.65
C ASP A 93 -2.74 -1.69 -28.38
N LEU A 94 -3.87 -1.97 -27.71
CA LEU A 94 -5.20 -1.79 -28.29
C LEU A 94 -5.52 -0.31 -28.57
N ILE A 95 -5.19 0.57 -27.62
CA ILE A 95 -5.36 2.02 -27.81
C ILE A 95 -4.49 2.49 -28.97
N ALA A 96 -3.23 2.06 -29.03
CA ALA A 96 -2.30 2.40 -30.11
C ALA A 96 -2.82 1.93 -31.47
N GLN A 97 -3.32 0.69 -31.57
CA GLN A 97 -3.95 0.17 -32.78
C GLN A 97 -5.16 1.00 -33.22
N SER A 98 -6.04 1.38 -32.28
CA SER A 98 -7.20 2.22 -32.59
C SER A 98 -6.80 3.62 -33.07
N ALA A 99 -5.77 4.22 -32.48
CA ALA A 99 -5.24 5.52 -32.87
C ALA A 99 -4.58 5.49 -34.26
N VAL A 100 -3.79 4.45 -34.55
CA VAL A 100 -3.22 4.23 -35.89
C VAL A 100 -4.33 3.99 -36.92
N GLY A 101 -5.38 3.24 -36.56
CA GLY A 101 -6.55 3.02 -37.40
C GLY A 101 -7.29 4.33 -37.72
N LEU A 102 -7.40 5.24 -36.75
CA LEU A 102 -7.98 6.57 -36.96
C LEU A 102 -7.13 7.41 -37.93
N ALA A 103 -5.80 7.41 -37.76
CA ALA A 103 -4.88 8.14 -38.64
C ALA A 103 -4.92 7.62 -40.09
N LYS A 104 -5.11 6.31 -40.27
CA LYS A 104 -5.27 5.67 -41.58
C LYS A 104 -6.70 5.75 -42.15
N GLN A 105 -7.62 6.43 -41.46
CA GLN A 105 -9.06 6.51 -41.81
C GLN A 105 -9.75 5.14 -41.90
N CYS A 106 -9.19 4.11 -41.27
CA CYS A 106 -9.78 2.78 -41.19
C CYS A 106 -10.77 2.63 -40.02
N VAL A 107 -10.72 3.55 -39.04
CA VAL A 107 -11.54 3.55 -37.83
C VAL A 107 -12.18 4.92 -37.67
N THR A 108 -13.46 4.96 -37.33
CA THR A 108 -14.20 6.21 -37.09
C THR A 108 -13.80 6.83 -35.76
N GLU A 109 -13.80 8.16 -35.66
CA GLU A 109 -13.51 8.88 -34.40
C GLU A 109 -14.40 8.42 -33.23
N SER A 110 -15.67 8.10 -33.52
CA SER A 110 -16.60 7.53 -32.55
C SER A 110 -16.15 6.16 -32.00
N GLN A 111 -15.57 5.30 -32.83
CA GLN A 111 -15.05 4.00 -32.40
C GLN A 111 -13.81 4.16 -31.53
N HIS A 112 -12.89 5.04 -31.93
CA HIS A 112 -11.71 5.35 -31.12
C HIS A 112 -12.08 5.92 -29.75
N LYS A 113 -13.04 6.86 -29.70
CA LYS A 113 -13.54 7.43 -28.44
C LYS A 113 -14.19 6.37 -27.54
N LYS A 114 -15.00 5.48 -28.13
CA LYS A 114 -15.61 4.35 -27.40
C LYS A 114 -14.55 3.41 -26.83
N THR A 115 -13.54 3.05 -27.61
CA THR A 115 -12.41 2.22 -27.15
C THR A 115 -11.66 2.88 -25.99
N MET A 116 -11.44 4.20 -26.03
CA MET A 116 -10.81 4.96 -24.93
C MET A 116 -11.65 4.96 -23.64
N GLU A 117 -12.97 5.06 -23.76
CA GLU A 117 -13.88 5.03 -22.61
C GLU A 117 -13.95 3.62 -21.98
N GLU A 118 -14.03 2.58 -22.82
CA GLU A 118 -14.09 1.19 -22.36
C GLU A 118 -12.77 0.71 -21.74
N LEU A 119 -11.63 1.07 -22.35
CA LEU A 119 -10.29 0.70 -21.88
C LEU A 119 -9.77 1.60 -20.74
N ASN A 120 -10.62 2.43 -20.13
CA ASN A 120 -10.24 3.21 -18.97
C ASN A 120 -9.78 2.30 -17.82
N ILE A 121 -8.76 2.73 -17.08
CA ILE A 121 -8.20 1.99 -15.93
C ILE A 121 -9.28 1.57 -14.91
N ARG A 122 -10.32 2.39 -14.71
CA ARG A 122 -11.44 2.08 -13.79
C ARG A 122 -12.30 0.92 -14.26
N ASN A 123 -12.32 0.66 -15.56
CA ASN A 123 -13.10 -0.41 -16.17
C ASN A 123 -12.29 -1.68 -16.31
N VAL A 124 -10.97 -1.56 -16.52
CA VAL A 124 -10.06 -2.69 -16.66
C VAL A 124 -9.66 -3.26 -15.31
N LEU A 125 -9.32 -2.43 -14.33
CA LEU A 125 -8.84 -2.90 -13.02
C LEU A 125 -9.97 -3.05 -11.99
N GLN A 126 -11.14 -3.51 -12.43
CA GLN A 126 -12.25 -3.77 -11.49
C GLN A 126 -11.97 -5.05 -10.70
N GLY A 127 -12.10 -4.99 -9.37
CA GLY A 127 -11.86 -6.13 -8.48
C GLY A 127 -12.69 -7.38 -8.79
N LYS A 128 -13.76 -7.26 -9.60
CA LYS A 128 -14.57 -8.39 -10.08
C LYS A 128 -13.84 -9.32 -11.07
N TYR A 129 -12.75 -8.84 -11.67
CA TYR A 129 -11.92 -9.62 -12.59
C TYR A 129 -10.71 -10.27 -11.90
N PHE A 130 -10.55 -10.03 -10.60
CA PHE A 130 -9.46 -10.56 -9.79
C PHE A 130 -10.02 -11.58 -8.81
N ASP A 131 -9.26 -12.63 -8.55
CA ASP A 131 -9.60 -13.59 -7.50
C ASP A 131 -9.35 -12.99 -6.09
N SER A 132 -9.64 -13.75 -5.04
CA SER A 132 -9.39 -13.32 -3.65
C SER A 132 -7.91 -13.05 -3.35
N ASN A 133 -6.99 -13.50 -4.20
CA ASN A 133 -5.55 -13.31 -4.08
C ASN A 133 -5.02 -12.24 -5.05
N LEU A 134 -5.90 -11.46 -5.70
CA LEU A 134 -5.57 -10.45 -6.70
C LEU A 134 -4.84 -10.98 -7.95
N ASN A 135 -4.99 -12.27 -8.24
CA ASN A 135 -4.49 -12.90 -9.46
C ASN A 135 -5.52 -12.84 -10.59
N LEU A 136 -4.98 -12.82 -11.80
CA LEU A 136 -5.70 -13.06 -13.05
C LEU A 136 -5.18 -14.37 -13.63
N ASP A 137 -5.99 -15.42 -13.59
CA ASP A 137 -5.59 -16.74 -14.12
C ASP A 137 -5.35 -16.71 -15.63
N ASN A 138 -6.04 -15.82 -16.36
CA ASN A 138 -5.90 -15.71 -17.81
C ASN A 138 -6.05 -14.27 -18.31
N GLU A 139 -4.93 -13.60 -18.56
CA GLU A 139 -4.85 -12.20 -19.05
C GLU A 139 -5.59 -11.98 -20.38
N LYS A 140 -5.63 -13.02 -21.21
CA LYS A 140 -6.30 -13.02 -22.52
C LYS A 140 -7.82 -13.20 -22.40
N GLU A 141 -8.33 -13.66 -21.26
CA GLU A 141 -9.76 -13.82 -21.02
C GLU A 141 -10.40 -12.57 -20.42
N HIS A 142 -9.62 -11.49 -20.21
CA HIS A 142 -10.15 -10.26 -19.69
C HIS A 142 -11.27 -9.73 -20.62
N PRO A 143 -12.53 -9.64 -20.15
CA PRO A 143 -13.69 -9.50 -21.03
C PRO A 143 -13.70 -8.17 -21.79
N VAL A 144 -13.11 -7.12 -21.20
CA VAL A 144 -12.96 -5.80 -21.85
C VAL A 144 -11.90 -5.82 -22.95
N ILE A 145 -10.86 -6.65 -22.80
CA ILE A 145 -9.77 -6.77 -23.77
C ILE A 145 -10.22 -7.66 -24.93
N LEU A 146 -10.91 -8.77 -24.63
CA LEU A 146 -11.55 -9.64 -25.63
C LEU A 146 -12.54 -8.91 -26.53
N ALA A 147 -13.33 -8.00 -25.96
CA ALA A 147 -14.31 -7.22 -26.72
C ALA A 147 -13.68 -6.30 -27.78
N GLN A 148 -12.40 -5.97 -27.64
CA GLN A 148 -11.67 -5.04 -28.50
C GLN A 148 -10.75 -5.73 -29.51
N THR A 149 -10.38 -6.99 -29.28
CA THR A 149 -9.66 -7.77 -30.30
C THR A 149 -10.61 -8.15 -31.44
N PRO A 150 -10.30 -7.83 -32.71
CA PRO A 150 -11.07 -8.36 -33.81
C PRO A 150 -10.90 -9.88 -33.80
N THR A 151 -12.00 -10.60 -33.54
CA THR A 151 -12.08 -12.05 -33.66
C THR A 151 -11.47 -12.43 -35.01
N THR A 152 -10.27 -12.99 -34.99
CA THR A 152 -9.66 -13.56 -36.19
C THR A 152 -10.43 -14.85 -36.46
N THR A 153 -11.53 -14.71 -37.19
CA THR A 153 -12.23 -15.83 -37.82
C THR A 153 -11.22 -16.50 -38.75
N ASN A 154 -10.82 -17.71 -38.38
CA ASN A 154 -10.07 -18.64 -39.22
C ASN A 154 -11.02 -19.29 -40.23
#